data_AF-A0A4Y2J3S5-F1
#
_entry.id   AF-A0A4Y2J3S5-F1
#
_cell.length_a   1.000
_cell.length_b   1.000
_cell.length_c   1.000
_cell.angle_alpha   90.00
_cell.angle_beta   90.00
_cell.angle_gamma   90.00
#
_symmetry.space_group_name_H-M   'P 1'
#
loop_
_entity.id
_entity.type
_entity.pdbx_description
1 polymer ?
#
loop_
_entity_poly.entity_id
_entity_poly.type
_entity_poly.pdbx_seq_one_letter_code
_entity_poly.pdbx_strand_id
1 'polypeptide(L)'
;MDAKIAASNSVPADQTYIDPTIRQLNNERNNARKMYQKTRNPDFNRLAGKLKKKTTKLNEKIENNSFTNKLVNVTTEDGTLWDFVRPFKKKFKNISALNGPTSIALTDKDKANCLASSLEKQFQLNDTHDTATELLVKNSVEGFRPPNKFNFNDITPPLPMKLEIASQNLELIKPQVTTKLIIRCSNVCQIIVSTTSP
;
A
#
# COMPACT_ATOMS: atom_id res chain seq x y z
N MET A 1 6.55 -37.00 -43.27
CA MET A 1 6.57 -35.57 -42.92
C MET A 1 6.95 -35.50 -41.45
N ASP A 2 8.24 -35.48 -41.16
CA ASP A 2 8.73 -35.55 -39.77
C ASP A 2 8.73 -34.16 -39.15
N ALA A 3 7.96 -34.01 -38.06
CA ALA A 3 7.84 -32.76 -37.33
C ALA A 3 9.14 -32.48 -36.57
N LYS A 4 9.85 -31.41 -36.95
CA LYS A 4 11.01 -30.91 -36.21
C LYS A 4 10.53 -30.32 -34.89
N ILE A 5 10.86 -30.99 -33.78
CA ILE A 5 10.66 -30.45 -32.43
C ILE A 5 11.62 -29.27 -32.28
N ALA A 6 11.07 -28.05 -32.20
CA ALA A 6 11.84 -26.87 -31.85
C ALA A 6 12.23 -26.96 -30.37
N ALA A 7 13.47 -27.37 -30.09
CA ALA A 7 14.03 -27.25 -28.75
C ALA A 7 14.14 -25.75 -28.41
N SER A 8 13.52 -25.33 -27.31
CA SER A 8 13.64 -23.97 -26.79
C SER A 8 15.09 -23.68 -26.40
N ASN A 9 15.64 -22.56 -26.86
CA ASN A 9 16.94 -22.07 -26.41
C ASN A 9 16.97 -22.00 -24.87
N SER A 10 18.08 -22.42 -24.25
CA SER A 10 18.25 -22.30 -22.81
C SER A 10 18.26 -20.83 -22.41
N VAL A 11 17.34 -20.43 -21.55
CA VAL A 11 17.36 -19.09 -20.94
C VAL A 11 18.65 -19.00 -20.11
N PRO A 12 19.55 -18.04 -20.40
CA PRO A 12 20.73 -17.84 -19.58
C PRO A 12 20.28 -17.55 -18.16
N ALA A 13 20.78 -18.35 -17.22
CA ALA A 13 20.51 -18.18 -15.79
C ALA A 13 21.28 -16.95 -15.29
N ASP A 14 20.85 -15.74 -15.66
CA ASP A 14 21.18 -14.53 -14.91
C ASP A 14 20.35 -14.53 -13.62
N GLN A 15 20.70 -15.46 -12.73
CA GLN A 15 20.09 -15.56 -11.42
C GLN A 15 20.69 -14.44 -10.57
N THR A 16 20.01 -13.29 -10.58
CA THR A 16 20.22 -12.26 -9.57
C THR A 16 20.17 -12.96 -8.20
N TYR A 17 21.28 -12.92 -7.45
CA TYR A 17 21.36 -13.59 -6.15
C TYR A 17 20.27 -13.04 -5.23
N ILE A 18 19.29 -13.87 -4.90
CA ILE A 18 18.25 -13.55 -3.93
C ILE A 18 18.61 -14.24 -2.62
N ASP A 19 18.75 -13.44 -1.56
CA ASP A 19 18.96 -13.93 -0.20
C ASP A 19 17.93 -15.04 0.13
N PRO A 20 18.39 -16.20 0.63
CA PRO A 20 17.54 -17.36 0.86
C PRO A 20 16.41 -17.07 1.86
N THR A 21 16.65 -16.19 2.84
CA THR A 21 15.64 -15.76 3.81
C THR A 21 14.56 -14.90 3.17
N ILE A 22 14.91 -14.00 2.25
CA ILE A 22 13.93 -13.24 1.44
C ILE A 22 13.03 -14.20 0.65
N ARG A 23 13.65 -15.19 -0.02
CA ARG A 23 12.93 -16.18 -0.82
C ARG A 23 11.93 -16.95 0.04
N GLN A 24 12.35 -17.39 1.22
CA GLN A 24 11.46 -18.06 2.18
C GLN A 24 10.29 -17.16 2.61
N LEU A 25 10.56 -15.91 3.04
CA LEU A 25 9.52 -14.97 3.47
C LEU A 25 8.50 -14.68 2.35
N ASN A 26 8.96 -14.58 1.11
CA ASN A 26 8.09 -14.40 -0.06
C ASN A 26 7.20 -15.63 -0.30
N ASN A 27 7.74 -16.83 -0.16
CA ASN A 27 6.99 -18.08 -0.30
C ASN A 27 5.89 -18.18 0.78
N GLU A 28 6.23 -17.91 2.04
CA GLU A 28 5.28 -17.89 3.15
C GLU A 28 4.18 -16.83 2.95
N ARG A 29 4.56 -15.63 2.50
CA ARG A 29 3.61 -14.55 2.20
C ARG A 29 2.65 -14.96 1.08
N ASN A 30 3.17 -15.59 0.03
CA ASN A 30 2.36 -16.06 -1.09
C ASN A 30 1.41 -17.18 -0.66
N ASN A 31 1.87 -18.10 0.21
CA ASN A 31 1.02 -19.12 0.81
C ASN A 31 -0.11 -18.50 1.65
N ALA A 32 0.20 -17.53 2.52
CA ALA A 32 -0.79 -16.81 3.32
C ALA A 32 -1.83 -16.10 2.44
N ARG A 33 -1.41 -15.47 1.33
CA ARG A 33 -2.34 -14.87 0.36
C ARG A 33 -3.26 -15.91 -0.29
N LYS A 34 -2.73 -17.07 -0.68
CA LYS A 34 -3.54 -18.18 -1.22
C LYS A 34 -4.56 -18.66 -0.19
N MET A 35 -4.16 -18.81 1.08
CA MET A 35 -5.07 -19.21 2.15
C MET A 35 -6.16 -18.17 2.42
N TYR A 36 -5.81 -16.87 2.42
CA TYR A 36 -6.79 -15.79 2.53
C TYR A 36 -7.81 -15.81 1.39
N GLN A 37 -7.37 -16.03 0.14
CA GLN A 37 -8.30 -16.12 -0.99
C GLN A 37 -9.28 -17.28 -0.86
N LYS A 38 -8.80 -18.44 -0.39
CA LYS A 38 -9.63 -19.65 -0.21
C LYS A 38 -10.61 -19.55 0.97
N THR A 39 -10.12 -19.06 2.11
CA THR A 39 -10.85 -19.14 3.38
C THR A 39 -11.53 -17.83 3.77
N ARG A 40 -11.10 -16.71 3.18
CA ARG A 40 -11.45 -15.34 3.59
C ARG A 40 -11.18 -15.02 5.06
N ASN A 41 -10.37 -15.85 5.75
CA ASN A 41 -10.01 -15.62 7.14
C ASN A 41 -9.02 -14.42 7.26
N PRO A 42 -9.35 -13.37 8.04
CA PRO A 42 -8.52 -12.18 8.18
C PRO A 42 -7.13 -12.44 8.77
N ASP A 43 -6.92 -13.52 9.53
CA ASP A 43 -5.62 -13.86 10.11
C ASP A 43 -4.55 -14.08 9.05
N PHE A 44 -4.91 -14.72 7.94
CA PHE A 44 -3.99 -14.93 6.82
C PHE A 44 -3.63 -13.63 6.10
N ASN A 45 -4.56 -12.67 6.02
CA ASN A 45 -4.26 -11.34 5.47
C ASN A 45 -3.30 -10.57 6.38
N ARG A 46 -3.53 -10.63 7.70
CA ARG A 46 -2.62 -10.03 8.70
C ARG A 46 -1.23 -10.68 8.64
N LEU A 47 -1.15 -12.00 8.50
CA LEU A 47 0.11 -12.74 8.35
C LEU A 47 0.85 -12.30 7.08
N ALA A 48 0.17 -12.23 5.93
CA ALA A 48 0.77 -11.75 4.69
C ALA A 48 1.31 -10.31 4.82
N GLY A 49 0.59 -9.43 5.53
CA GLY A 49 1.06 -8.08 5.85
C GLY A 49 2.30 -8.07 6.74
N LYS A 50 2.33 -8.91 7.79
CA LYS A 50 3.50 -9.06 8.69
C LYS A 50 4.73 -9.55 7.93
N LEU A 51 4.56 -10.55 7.07
CA LEU A 51 5.65 -11.11 6.25
C LEU A 51 6.18 -10.08 5.24
N LYS A 52 5.29 -9.30 4.59
CA LYS A 52 5.70 -8.19 3.72
C LYS A 52 6.61 -7.19 4.46
N LYS A 53 6.21 -6.76 5.67
CA LYS A 53 7.01 -5.83 6.49
C LYS A 53 8.38 -6.42 6.85
N LYS A 54 8.45 -7.71 7.19
CA LYS A 54 9.72 -8.40 7.46
C LYS A 54 10.62 -8.41 6.23
N THR A 55 10.09 -8.72 5.05
CA THR A 55 10.85 -8.70 3.79
C THR A 55 11.40 -7.31 3.50
N THR A 56 10.58 -6.26 3.61
CA THR A 56 11.03 -4.88 3.41
C THR A 56 12.15 -4.50 4.37
N LYS A 57 12.00 -4.79 5.67
CA LYS A 57 13.04 -4.50 6.67
C LYS A 57 14.35 -5.25 6.40
N LEU A 58 14.26 -6.49 5.93
CA LEU A 58 15.44 -7.29 5.61
C LEU A 58 16.15 -6.77 4.34
N ASN A 59 15.39 -6.37 3.31
CA ASN A 59 15.93 -5.68 2.15
C ASN A 59 16.66 -4.40 2.54
N GLU A 60 16.02 -3.52 3.32
CA GLU A 60 16.63 -2.28 3.80
C GLU A 60 17.94 -2.56 4.54
N LYS A 61 17.98 -3.60 5.38
CA LYS A 61 19.21 -3.99 6.09
C LYS A 61 20.32 -4.45 5.11
N ILE A 62 19.98 -5.25 4.11
CA ILE A 62 20.95 -5.73 3.11
C ILE A 62 21.48 -4.56 2.28
N GLU A 63 20.60 -3.67 1.82
CA GLU A 63 20.97 -2.47 1.06
C GLU A 63 21.85 -1.54 1.90
N ASN A 64 21.47 -1.26 3.15
CA ASN A 64 22.25 -0.41 4.06
C ASN A 64 23.63 -1.02 4.38
N ASN A 65 23.70 -2.33 4.59
CA ASN A 65 24.97 -3.02 4.81
C ASN A 65 25.85 -3.00 3.56
N SER A 66 25.28 -3.26 2.38
CA SER A 66 25.98 -3.17 1.10
C SER A 66 26.53 -1.75 0.87
N PHE A 67 25.72 -0.73 1.15
CA PHE A 67 26.11 0.66 1.03
C PHE A 67 27.21 1.04 2.03
N THR A 68 27.06 0.66 3.31
CA THR A 68 28.08 0.89 4.35
C THR A 68 29.41 0.21 3.98
N ASN A 69 29.36 -1.05 3.54
CA ASN A 69 30.56 -1.77 3.08
C ASN A 69 31.20 -1.07 1.89
N LYS A 70 30.39 -0.57 0.94
CA LYS A 70 30.89 0.21 -0.18
C LYS A 70 31.62 1.45 0.31
N LEU A 71 31.04 2.21 1.24
CA LEU A 71 31.63 3.42 1.82
C LEU A 71 32.97 3.16 2.51
N VAL A 72 33.04 2.11 3.34
CA VAL A 72 34.26 1.73 4.07
C VAL A 72 35.38 1.31 3.12
N ASN A 73 35.03 0.65 2.01
CA ASN A 73 35.99 0.12 1.05
C ASN A 73 36.31 1.10 -0.10
N VAL A 74 35.76 2.32 -0.09
CA VAL A 74 36.12 3.32 -1.10
C VAL A 74 37.53 3.84 -0.82
N THR A 75 38.44 3.62 -1.77
CA THR A 75 39.85 4.03 -1.72
C THR A 75 40.15 5.06 -2.83
N THR A 76 41.16 5.91 -2.60
CA THR A 76 41.63 6.87 -3.60
C THR A 76 42.57 6.26 -4.63
N GLU A 77 43.21 5.13 -4.32
CA GLU A 77 44.26 4.52 -5.14
C GLU A 77 43.71 3.64 -6.27
N ASP A 78 42.65 2.88 -6.00
CA ASP A 78 42.14 1.85 -6.93
C ASP A 78 41.07 2.37 -7.92
N GLY A 79 40.84 3.68 -7.96
CA GLY A 79 39.79 4.31 -8.78
C GLY A 79 38.35 4.07 -8.30
N THR A 80 38.15 3.30 -7.22
CA THR A 80 36.83 2.99 -6.64
C THR A 80 36.08 4.23 -6.17
N LEU A 81 36.79 5.25 -5.66
CA LEU A 81 36.23 6.56 -5.36
C LEU A 81 35.61 7.22 -6.59
N TRP A 82 36.25 7.12 -7.75
CA TRP A 82 35.72 7.71 -8.97
C TRP A 82 34.43 7.01 -9.41
N ASP A 83 34.37 5.69 -9.32
CA ASP A 83 33.17 4.91 -9.63
C ASP A 83 32.03 5.19 -8.64
N PHE A 84 32.35 5.44 -7.37
CA PHE A 84 31.38 5.86 -6.37
C PHE A 84 30.83 7.26 -6.65
N VAL A 85 31.68 8.22 -7.03
CA VAL A 85 31.29 9.63 -7.23
C VAL A 85 30.64 9.89 -8.60
N ARG A 86 30.97 9.09 -9.62
CA ARG A 86 30.52 9.25 -11.01
C ARG A 86 28.99 9.38 -11.15
N PRO A 87 28.14 8.57 -10.49
CA PRO A 87 26.68 8.73 -10.56
C PRO A 87 26.20 10.09 -10.03
N PHE A 88 26.82 10.63 -8.97
CA PHE A 88 26.45 11.93 -8.39
C PHE A 88 26.85 13.11 -9.28
N LYS A 89 27.92 12.97 -10.08
CA LYS A 89 28.34 13.97 -11.06
C LYS A 89 27.56 13.91 -12.38
N LYS A 90 26.72 12.89 -12.57
CA LYS A 90 25.95 12.73 -13.79
C LYS A 90 24.90 13.84 -13.87
N LYS A 91 25.03 14.73 -14.86
CA LYS A 91 24.00 15.71 -15.18
C LYS A 91 22.69 14.97 -15.46
N PHE A 92 21.58 15.49 -14.94
CA PHE A 92 20.26 14.99 -15.31
C PHE A 92 20.13 14.99 -16.83
N LYS A 93 19.57 13.90 -17.38
CA LYS A 93 19.29 13.86 -18.82
C LYS A 93 18.20 14.89 -19.09
N ASN A 94 18.47 15.84 -19.98
CA ASN A 94 17.44 16.77 -20.44
C ASN A 94 16.28 15.96 -21.03
N ILE A 95 15.06 16.32 -20.64
CA ILE A 95 13.86 15.75 -21.25
C ILE A 95 13.95 16.03 -22.75
N SER A 96 13.67 15.02 -23.58
CA SER A 96 13.67 15.18 -25.03
C SER A 96 12.67 16.27 -25.45
N ALA A 97 12.85 16.80 -26.65
CA ALA A 97 11.90 17.74 -27.23
C ALA A 97 10.49 17.14 -27.20
N LEU A 98 9.51 17.94 -26.78
CA LEU A 98 8.10 17.55 -26.78
C LEU A 98 7.41 18.18 -27.99
N ASN A 99 6.54 17.42 -28.64
CA ASN A 99 5.70 17.95 -29.71
C ASN A 99 4.48 18.60 -29.08
N GLY A 100 4.53 19.93 -28.97
CA GLY A 100 3.39 20.72 -28.52
C GLY A 100 2.40 20.98 -29.65
N PRO A 101 1.20 21.49 -29.30
CA PRO A 101 0.15 21.79 -30.27
C PRO A 101 0.56 22.89 -31.27
N THR A 102 1.39 23.85 -30.85
CA THR A 102 1.78 25.01 -31.66
C THR A 102 3.21 24.89 -32.21
N SER A 103 4.12 24.28 -31.45
CA SER A 103 5.53 24.14 -31.81
C SER A 103 6.22 23.04 -31.01
N ILE A 104 7.42 22.66 -31.45
CA ILE A 104 8.29 21.76 -30.72
C ILE A 104 8.85 22.49 -29.49
N ALA A 105 8.56 21.98 -28.31
CA ALA A 105 9.03 22.52 -27.04
C ALA A 105 10.45 22.01 -26.72
N LEU A 106 11.42 22.92 -26.78
CA LEU A 106 12.84 22.63 -26.56
C LEU A 106 13.30 23.03 -25.14
N THR A 107 12.84 24.18 -24.64
CA THR A 107 13.17 24.65 -23.29
C THR A 107 12.29 23.97 -22.25
N ASP A 108 12.77 23.86 -21.01
CA ASP A 108 12.01 23.20 -19.96
C ASP A 108 10.74 23.97 -19.58
N LYS A 109 10.75 25.30 -19.75
CA LYS A 109 9.55 26.14 -19.60
C LYS A 109 8.51 25.81 -20.66
N ASP A 110 8.92 25.68 -21.92
CA ASP A 110 8.01 25.33 -23.01
C ASP A 110 7.47 23.90 -22.83
N LYS A 111 8.30 22.97 -22.37
CA LYS A 111 7.88 21.59 -22.08
C LYS A 111 6.85 21.54 -20.95
N ALA A 112 7.06 22.31 -19.89
CA ALA A 112 6.11 22.41 -18.78
C ALA A 112 4.76 22.96 -19.26
N ASN A 113 4.76 24.01 -20.08
CA ASN A 113 3.55 24.57 -20.66
C ASN A 113 2.85 23.57 -21.59
N CYS A 114 3.61 22.87 -22.44
CA CYS A 114 3.08 21.82 -23.32
C CYS A 114 2.36 20.72 -22.53
N LEU A 115 2.97 20.26 -21.43
CA LEU A 115 2.37 19.26 -20.56
C LEU A 115 1.12 19.81 -19.86
N ALA A 116 1.17 21.05 -19.36
CA ALA A 116 0.02 21.69 -18.73
C ALA A 116 -1.19 21.75 -19.66
N SER A 117 -1.02 22.25 -20.90
CA SER A 117 -2.10 22.32 -21.88
C SER A 117 -2.62 20.94 -22.30
N SER A 118 -1.74 19.94 -22.42
CA SER A 118 -2.13 18.57 -22.72
C SER A 118 -3.00 17.97 -21.61
N LEU A 119 -2.59 18.14 -20.35
CA LEU A 119 -3.34 17.65 -19.19
C LEU A 119 -4.67 18.37 -19.06
N GLU A 120 -4.69 19.69 -19.19
CA GLU A 120 -5.92 20.49 -19.18
C GLU A 120 -6.95 19.92 -20.16
N LYS A 121 -6.55 19.65 -21.40
CA LYS A 121 -7.43 19.06 -22.42
C LYS A 121 -7.93 17.66 -22.05
N GLN A 122 -7.08 16.84 -21.45
CA GLN A 122 -7.44 15.47 -21.04
C GLN A 122 -8.43 15.42 -19.88
N PHE A 123 -8.40 16.42 -18.99
CA PHE A 123 -9.27 16.52 -17.83
C PHE A 123 -10.46 17.45 -18.04
N GLN A 124 -10.72 17.89 -19.27
CA GLN A 124 -11.98 18.55 -19.61
C GLN A 124 -13.13 17.56 -19.39
N LEU A 125 -14.16 18.02 -18.68
CA LEU A 125 -15.38 17.25 -18.50
C LEU A 125 -15.95 16.96 -19.90
N ASN A 126 -16.06 15.69 -20.25
CA ASN A 126 -16.76 15.33 -21.49
C ASN A 126 -18.22 15.79 -21.34
N ASP A 127 -18.76 16.38 -22.39
CA ASP A 127 -20.19 16.60 -22.51
C ASP A 127 -20.86 15.23 -22.73
N THR A 128 -21.08 14.51 -21.63
CA THR A 128 -21.81 13.24 -21.60
C THR A 128 -23.22 13.45 -21.03
N HIS A 129 -23.85 14.58 -21.37
CA HIS A 129 -25.25 14.82 -21.02
C HIS A 129 -26.13 13.83 -21.78
N ASP A 130 -26.72 12.90 -21.04
CA ASP A 130 -27.80 12.05 -21.54
C ASP A 130 -29.04 12.29 -20.69
N THR A 131 -29.98 13.07 -21.25
CA THR A 131 -31.20 13.48 -20.57
C THR A 131 -32.00 12.28 -20.06
N ALA A 132 -31.97 11.14 -20.76
CA ALA A 132 -32.67 9.93 -20.33
C ALA A 132 -32.05 9.34 -19.06
N THR A 133 -30.72 9.17 -19.03
CA THR A 133 -30.00 8.71 -17.84
C THR A 133 -30.11 9.69 -16.69
N GLU A 134 -30.01 10.99 -16.94
CA GLU A 134 -30.14 12.03 -15.93
C GLU A 134 -31.53 12.01 -15.25
N LEU A 135 -32.61 11.89 -16.03
CA LEU A 135 -33.96 11.76 -15.51
C LEU A 135 -34.15 10.48 -14.70
N LEU A 136 -33.60 9.35 -15.18
CA LEU A 136 -33.67 8.07 -14.47
C LEU A 136 -32.95 8.15 -13.10
N VAL A 137 -31.73 8.68 -13.08
CA VAL A 137 -30.96 8.87 -11.84
C VAL A 137 -31.68 9.82 -10.89
N LYS A 138 -32.20 10.94 -11.41
CA LYS A 138 -32.94 11.91 -10.61
C LYS A 138 -34.16 11.28 -9.95
N ASN A 139 -35.00 10.59 -10.71
CA ASN A 139 -36.19 9.90 -10.20
C ASN A 139 -35.84 8.84 -9.15
N SER A 140 -34.75 8.09 -9.38
CA SER A 140 -34.25 7.09 -8.43
C SER A 140 -33.79 7.73 -7.12
N VAL A 141 -32.96 8.79 -7.18
CA VAL A 141 -32.47 9.52 -6.01
C VAL A 141 -33.61 10.18 -5.23
N GLU A 142 -34.60 10.73 -5.92
CA GLU A 142 -35.80 11.29 -5.30
C GLU A 142 -36.63 10.21 -4.58
N GLY A 143 -36.70 8.99 -5.12
CA GLY A 143 -37.34 7.85 -4.46
C GLY A 143 -36.65 7.37 -3.18
N PHE A 144 -35.33 7.58 -3.04
CA PHE A 144 -34.59 7.27 -1.81
C PHE A 144 -34.63 8.38 -0.76
N ARG A 145 -35.07 9.59 -1.14
CA ARG A 145 -35.23 10.67 -0.17
C ARG A 145 -36.46 10.37 0.70
N PRO A 146 -36.30 10.25 2.03
CA PRO A 146 -37.46 10.07 2.89
C PRO A 146 -38.39 11.28 2.72
N PRO A 147 -39.72 11.07 2.61
CA PRO A 147 -40.69 12.15 2.39
C PRO A 147 -40.67 13.18 3.53
N ASN A 148 -40.23 12.75 4.72
CA ASN A 148 -40.04 13.61 5.87
C ASN A 148 -38.59 14.12 5.87
N LYS A 149 -38.41 15.42 5.61
CA LYS A 149 -37.20 16.14 6.00
C LYS A 149 -37.01 15.90 7.49
N PHE A 150 -36.00 15.12 7.86
CA PHE A 150 -35.65 14.94 9.26
C PHE A 150 -35.28 16.33 9.82
N ASN A 151 -36.18 16.95 10.57
CA ASN A 151 -35.90 18.22 11.22
C ASN A 151 -35.02 17.92 12.43
N PHE A 152 -33.79 18.41 12.42
CA PHE A 152 -32.87 18.28 13.56
C PHE A 152 -33.43 18.89 14.86
N ASN A 153 -34.48 19.72 14.76
CA ASN A 153 -35.20 20.31 15.88
C ASN A 153 -36.13 19.31 16.61
N ASP A 154 -36.48 18.18 15.99
CA ASP A 154 -37.32 17.13 16.61
C ASP A 154 -36.49 16.19 17.50
N ILE A 155 -35.16 16.35 17.52
CA ILE A 155 -34.29 15.67 18.46
C ILE A 155 -34.47 16.36 19.82
N THR A 156 -35.38 15.84 20.65
CA THR A 156 -35.41 16.25 22.06
C THR A 156 -34.14 15.71 22.73
N PRO A 157 -33.23 16.56 23.23
CA PRO A 157 -32.06 16.07 23.95
C PRO A 157 -32.54 15.26 25.16
N PRO A 158 -31.92 14.10 25.44
CA PRO A 158 -32.32 13.28 26.57
C PRO A 158 -32.22 14.11 27.85
N LEU A 159 -33.25 14.06 28.70
CA LEU A 159 -33.24 14.73 30.00
C LEU A 159 -31.94 14.39 30.74
N PRO A 160 -31.31 15.36 31.43
CA PRO A 160 -29.98 15.21 32.04
C PRO A 160 -29.86 13.98 32.95
N MET A 161 -30.95 13.57 33.60
CA MET A 161 -31.03 12.38 34.44
C MET A 161 -30.70 11.06 33.70
N LYS A 162 -31.02 10.95 32.40
CA LYS A 162 -30.68 9.77 31.58
C LYS A 162 -29.20 9.73 31.18
N LEU A 163 -28.56 10.89 31.04
CA LEU A 163 -27.13 10.98 30.76
C LEU A 163 -26.30 10.52 31.95
N GLU A 164 -26.70 10.91 33.17
CA GLU A 164 -26.03 10.53 34.42
C GLU A 164 -26.03 9.02 34.64
N ILE A 165 -27.19 8.37 34.47
CA ILE A 165 -27.34 6.91 34.57
C ILE A 165 -26.50 6.19 33.50
N ALA A 166 -26.44 6.73 32.27
CA ALA A 166 -25.64 6.15 31.19
C ALA A 166 -24.13 6.26 31.48
N SER A 167 -23.65 7.38 32.03
CA SER A 167 -22.26 7.54 32.47
C SER A 167 -21.92 6.63 33.65
N GLN A 168 -22.78 6.50 34.65
CA GLN A 168 -22.57 5.57 35.78
C GLN A 168 -22.46 4.11 35.32
N ASN A 169 -23.34 3.69 34.40
CA ASN A 169 -23.31 2.34 33.84
C ASN A 169 -22.03 2.07 33.04
N LEU A 170 -21.54 3.07 32.29
CA LEU A 170 -20.26 2.97 31.59
C LEU A 170 -19.10 2.80 32.58
N GLU A 171 -19.14 3.52 33.71
CA GLU A 171 -18.14 3.44 34.79
C GLU A 171 -18.13 2.08 35.49
N LEU A 172 -19.30 1.47 35.69
CA LEU A 172 -19.47 0.14 36.29
C LEU A 172 -18.99 -1.02 35.37
N ILE A 173 -19.05 -0.82 34.04
CA ILE A 173 -18.64 -1.84 33.06
C ILE A 173 -17.12 -1.80 32.78
N LYS A 174 -16.47 -0.63 32.91
CA LYS A 174 -15.00 -0.47 32.77
C LYS A 174 -14.18 -1.49 33.60
N PRO A 175 -14.42 -1.71 34.91
CA PRO A 175 -13.65 -2.67 35.71
C PRO A 175 -13.92 -4.12 35.30
N GLN A 176 -15.18 -4.48 34.99
CA GLN A 176 -15.54 -5.85 34.56
C GLN A 176 -14.85 -6.25 33.25
N VAL A 177 -14.77 -5.33 32.29
CA VAL A 177 -14.11 -5.56 30.99
C VAL A 177 -12.59 -5.60 31.15
N THR A 178 -11.99 -4.73 31.97
CA THR A 178 -10.55 -4.78 32.25
C THR A 178 -10.14 -6.04 33.00
N THR A 179 -10.90 -6.48 34.01
CA THR A 179 -10.61 -7.74 34.72
C THR A 179 -10.75 -8.95 33.80
N LYS A 180 -11.77 -9.02 32.94
CA LYS A 180 -11.91 -10.10 31.94
C LYS A 180 -10.77 -10.11 30.91
N LEU A 181 -10.29 -8.94 30.49
CA LEU A 181 -9.16 -8.83 29.56
C LEU A 181 -7.84 -9.25 30.22
N ILE A 182 -7.62 -8.85 31.47
CA ILE A 182 -6.44 -9.23 32.26
C ILE A 182 -6.40 -10.74 32.53
N ILE A 183 -7.53 -11.35 32.94
CA ILE A 183 -7.63 -12.80 33.14
C ILE A 183 -7.33 -13.57 31.85
N ARG A 184 -7.81 -13.06 30.70
CA ARG A 184 -7.56 -13.68 29.40
C ARG A 184 -6.09 -13.56 28.97
N CYS A 185 -5.42 -12.45 29.29
CA CYS A 185 -3.98 -12.29 29.05
C CYS A 185 -3.12 -13.18 29.96
N SER A 186 -3.47 -13.31 31.25
CA SER A 186 -2.73 -14.19 32.19
C SER A 186 -2.86 -15.68 31.84
N ASN A 187 -4.06 -16.14 31.44
CA ASN A 187 -4.25 -17.53 31.01
C ASN A 187 -3.48 -17.84 29.71
N VAL A 188 -3.39 -16.89 28.78
CA VAL A 188 -2.57 -17.04 27.57
C VAL A 188 -1.08 -17.09 27.94
N CYS A 189 -0.60 -16.28 28.90
CA CYS A 189 0.78 -16.34 29.36
C CYS A 189 1.12 -17.64 30.11
N GLN A 190 0.22 -18.16 30.96
CA GLN A 190 0.44 -19.45 31.64
C GLN A 190 0.47 -20.63 30.67
N ILE A 191 -0.42 -20.67 29.67
CA ILE A 191 -0.41 -21.71 28.63
C ILE A 191 0.89 -21.68 27.83
N ILE A 192 1.47 -20.51 27.57
CA ILE A 192 2.74 -20.39 26.84
C ILE A 192 3.91 -20.92 27.68
N VAL A 193 3.96 -20.61 28.99
CA VAL A 193 5.05 -21.03 29.88
C VAL A 193 5.04 -22.54 30.14
N SER A 194 3.87 -23.19 30.22
CA SER A 194 3.78 -24.64 30.43
C SER A 194 4.16 -25.50 29.20
N THR A 195 4.27 -24.89 28.01
CA THR A 195 4.66 -25.59 26.76
C THR A 195 6.13 -25.42 26.39
N THR A 196 6.88 -24.67 27.20
CA THR A 196 8.32 -24.45 27.03
C THR A 196 9.03 -24.72 28.36
N SER A 197 9.06 -25.98 28.75
CA SER A 197 10.06 -26.54 29.66
C SER A 197 10.45 -27.91 29.08
N PRO A 198 11.74 -28.24 29.00
CA PRO A 198 12.30 -29.25 28.09
C PRO A 198 11.82 -30.68 28.33
#